data_AF-A0A5J5BEM0-F1
#
_entry.id   AF-A0A5J5BEM0-F1
#
_cell.length_a   1.000
_cell.length_b   1.000
_cell.length_c   1.000
_cell.angle_alpha   90.00
_cell.angle_beta   90.00
_cell.angle_gamma   90.00
#
_symmetry.space_group_name_H-M   'P 1'
#
loop_
_entity.id
_entity.type
_entity.pdbx_description
1 polymer ?
#
loop_
_entity_poly.entity_id
_entity_poly.type
_entity_poly.pdbx_seq_one_letter_code
_entity_poly.pdbx_strand_id
1 'polypeptide(L)' 'MGSEVSTSGDVYSYGILLLEMFTGKRPTDEMFSDGLNLHNYVKMALPERVEVIADPILIQQGEEEVQHIDGSF' A
#
# COMPACT_ATOMS: atom_id res chain seq x y z
N MET A 1 18.23 -13.31 13.96
CA MET A 1 18.33 -14.46 13.06
C MET A 1 17.39 -14.20 11.90
N GLY A 2 17.91 -14.03 10.68
CA GLY A 2 17.07 -13.98 9.48
C GLY A 2 16.71 -15.39 9.03
N SER A 3 15.55 -15.55 8.40
CA SER A 3 15.19 -16.81 7.72
C SER A 3 16.16 -17.08 6.56
N GLU A 4 16.20 -18.33 6.11
CA GLU A 4 16.90 -18.69 4.88
C GLU A 4 16.40 -17.84 3.71
N VAL A 5 17.32 -17.35 2.88
CA VAL A 5 16.98 -16.56 1.69
C VAL A 5 16.24 -17.46 0.72
N SER A 6 15.10 -16.99 0.23
CA SER A 6 14.22 -17.75 -0.65
C SER A 6 13.50 -16.80 -1.60
N THR A 7 13.30 -17.25 -2.84
CA THR A 7 12.47 -16.53 -3.83
C THR A 7 11.08 -16.24 -3.30
N SER A 8 10.48 -17.15 -2.50
CA SER A 8 9.18 -16.89 -1.88
C SER A 8 9.25 -15.78 -0.83
N GLY A 9 10.35 -15.69 -0.09
CA GLY A 9 10.63 -14.60 0.85
C GLY A 9 10.84 -13.26 0.12
N ASP A 10 11.54 -13.28 -1.01
CA ASP A 10 11.72 -12.10 -1.87
C ASP A 10 10.39 -11.60 -2.42
N VAL A 11 9.51 -12.49 -2.90
CA VAL A 11 8.17 -12.14 -3.40
C VAL A 11 7.29 -11.56 -2.28
N TYR A 12 7.33 -12.15 -1.08
CA TYR A 12 6.60 -11.61 0.06
C TYR A 12 7.10 -10.20 0.42
N SER A 13 8.42 -10.03 0.51
CA SER A 13 9.05 -8.76 0.85
C SER A 13 8.73 -7.69 -0.20
N TYR A 14 8.76 -8.05 -1.48
CA TYR A 14 8.32 -7.18 -2.57
C TYR A 14 6.85 -6.78 -2.42
N GLY A 15 5.97 -7.72 -2.06
CA GLY A 15 4.57 -7.41 -1.76
C GLY A 15 4.41 -6.38 -0.64
N ILE A 16 5.18 -6.50 0.44
CA ILE A 16 5.18 -5.50 1.53
C ILE A 16 5.67 -4.13 1.06
N LEU A 17 6.73 -4.06 0.23
CA LEU A 17 7.20 -2.80 -0.34
C LEU A 17 6.14 -2.14 -1.22
N LEU A 18 5.40 -2.92 -2.02
CA LEU A 18 4.27 -2.39 -2.78
C LEU A 18 3.22 -1.79 -1.86
N LEU A 19 2.82 -2.50 -0.80
CA LEU A 19 1.85 -2.00 0.17
C LEU A 19 2.33 -0.73 0.89
N GLU A 20 3.62 -0.65 1.22
CA GLU A 20 4.23 0.55 1.81
C GLU A 20 4.13 1.74 0.86
N MET A 21 4.47 1.57 -0.42
CA MET A 21 4.34 2.62 -1.44
C MET A 21 2.89 3.04 -1.68
N PHE A 22 1.95 2.09 -1.72
CA PHE A 22 0.53 2.40 -1.97
C PHE A 22 -0.15 3.11 -0.80
N THR A 23 0.24 2.82 0.43
CA THR A 23 -0.42 3.36 1.63
C THR A 23 0.33 4.53 2.28
N GLY A 24 1.59 4.75 1.87
CA GLY A 24 2.51 5.69 2.48
C GLY A 24 2.92 5.33 3.91
N LYS A 25 2.65 4.10 4.38
CA LYS A 25 2.85 3.66 5.77
C LYS A 25 3.97 2.65 5.87
N ARG A 26 4.84 2.82 6.86
CA ARG A 26 5.97 1.91 7.07
C ARG A 26 5.51 0.66 7.79
N PRO A 27 5.96 -0.55 7.42
CA PRO A 27 5.63 -1.78 8.16
C PRO A 27 6.02 -1.74 9.64
N THR A 28 6.92 -0.82 10.01
CA THR A 28 7.44 -0.59 11.37
C THR A 28 6.78 0.60 12.08
N ASP A 29 5.74 1.22 11.52
CA ASP A 29 5.01 2.29 12.21
C ASP A 29 4.42 1.80 13.52
N GLU A 30 4.38 2.67 14.54
CA GLU A 30 3.90 2.34 15.89
C GLU A 30 2.44 1.83 15.91
N MET A 31 1.65 2.22 14.91
CA MET A 31 0.27 1.73 14.74
C MET A 31 0.20 0.23 14.45
N PHE A 32 1.28 -0.41 14.01
CA PHE A 32 1.38 -1.84 13.72
C PHE A 32 1.96 -2.62 14.91
N SER A 33 1.34 -2.43 16.06
CA SER A 33 1.62 -3.14 17.31
C SER A 33 0.53 -4.17 17.61
N ASP A 34 0.73 -4.99 18.66
CA ASP A 34 -0.28 -5.93 19.17
C ASP A 34 -0.82 -6.93 18.13
N GLY A 35 0.03 -7.37 17.20
CA GLY A 35 -0.31 -8.35 16.17
C GLY A 35 -0.98 -7.76 14.92
N LEU A 36 -1.22 -6.44 14.89
CA LEU A 36 -1.56 -5.74 13.66
C LEU A 36 -0.29 -5.52 12.83
N ASN A 37 -0.40 -5.67 11.51
CA ASN A 37 0.67 -5.39 10.57
C ASN A 37 0.11 -4.78 9.29
N LEU A 38 0.98 -4.22 8.44
CA LEU A 38 0.59 -3.56 7.20
C LEU A 38 -0.24 -4.45 6.28
N HIS A 39 0.11 -5.73 6.15
CA HIS A 39 -0.63 -6.69 5.33
C HIS A 39 -2.06 -6.89 5.82
N ASN A 40 -2.26 -7.09 7.13
CA ASN A 40 -3.58 -7.27 7.72
C ASN A 40 -4.40 -5.98 7.68
N TYR A 41 -3.77 -4.83 7.92
CA TYR A 41 -4.38 -3.51 7.80
C TYR A 41 -4.97 -3.29 6.40
N VAL A 42 -4.17 -3.53 5.35
CA VAL A 42 -4.65 -3.42 3.97
C VAL A 42 -5.76 -4.42 3.70
N LYS A 43 -5.57 -5.69 4.10
CA LYS A 43 -6.55 -6.76 3.90
C LYS A 43 -7.92 -6.45 4.51
N MET A 44 -7.97 -5.73 5.65
CA MET A 44 -9.22 -5.33 6.29
C MET A 44 -9.98 -4.22 5.55
N ALA A 45 -9.31 -3.46 4.69
CA ALA A 45 -9.91 -2.37 3.92
C ALA A 45 -10.32 -2.78 2.50
N LEU A 46 -9.79 -3.88 1.97
CA LEU A 46 -10.08 -4.31 0.61
C LEU A 46 -11.40 -5.11 0.51
N PRO A 47 -12.13 -4.96 -0.61
CA PRO A 47 -11.96 -3.94 -1.66
C PRO A 47 -12.67 -2.61 -1.37
N GLU A 48 -13.58 -2.53 -0.40
CA GLU A 48 -14.55 -1.43 -0.30
C GLU A 48 -14.00 -0.11 0.25
N ARG A 49 -12.80 -0.10 0.83
CA ARG A 49 -12.23 1.06 1.55
C ARG A 49 -10.81 1.38 1.11
N VAL A 50 -10.49 1.13 -0.16
CA VAL A 50 -9.16 1.38 -0.72
C VAL A 50 -8.78 2.86 -0.58
N GLU A 51 -9.69 3.79 -0.88
CA GLU A 51 -9.40 5.24 -0.80
C GLU A 51 -9.03 5.71 0.60
N VAL A 52 -9.46 5.00 1.65
CA VAL A 52 -9.18 5.35 3.05
C VAL A 52 -7.74 5.01 3.44
N ILE A 53 -7.20 3.96 2.83
CA ILE A 53 -5.88 3.43 3.19
C ILE A 53 -4.78 3.86 2.24
N ALA A 54 -5.14 4.25 1.01
CA ALA A 54 -4.24 4.72 -0.02
C ALA A 54 -3.55 6.04 0.41
N ASP A 55 -2.34 6.25 -0.10
CA ASP A 55 -1.63 7.51 0.04
C ASP A 55 -2.44 8.63 -0.66
N PRO A 56 -2.82 9.71 0.05
CA PRO A 56 -3.54 10.84 -0.55
C PRO A 56 -2.85 11.44 -1.78
N ILE A 57 -1.51 11.42 -1.83
CA ILE A 57 -0.75 11.91 -2.99
C ILE A 57 -1.06 11.07 -4.23
N LEU A 58 -1.17 9.75 -4.08
CA LEU A 58 -1.48 8.84 -5.18
C LEU A 58 -2.92 9.02 -5.67
N ILE A 59 -3.87 9.27 -4.75
CA ILE A 59 -5.26 9.56 -5.12
C ILE A 59 -5.36 10.87 -5.91
N GLN A 60 -4.70 11.92 -5.42
CA GLN A 60 -4.71 13.23 -6.08
C GLN A 60 -4.11 13.18 -7.49
N GLN A 61 -2.98 12.50 -7.67
CA GLN A 61 -2.35 12.34 -8.99
C GLN A 61 -3.25 11.60 -9.99
N GLY A 62 -3.96 10.58 -9.53
CA GLY A 62 -4.93 9.86 -10.37
C GLY A 62 -6.09 10.74 -10.82
N GLU A 63 -6.59 11.61 -9.96
CA GLU A 63 -7.68 12.55 -10.30
C GLU A 63 -7.23 13.63 -11.30
N GLU A 64 -6.00 14.15 -11.14
CA GLU A 64 -5.42 15.12 -12.08
C GLU A 64 -5.21 14.52 -13.47
N GLU A 65 -4.73 13.27 -13.55
CA GLU A 65 -4.56 12.55 -14.82
C GLU A 65 -5.90 12.36 -15.54
N VAL A 66 -6.97 12.00 -14.81
CA VAL A 66 -8.33 11.86 -15.37
C VAL A 66 -8.90 13.20 -15.88
N GLN A 67 -8.64 14.31 -15.19
CA GLN A 67 -9.10 15.63 -15.64
C GLN A 67 -8.38 16.11 -16.92
N HIS A 68 -7.13 15.68 -17.14
CA HIS A 68 -6.36 16.06 -18.33
C HIS A 68 -6.75 15.30 -19.60
N ILE A 69 -7.31 14.09 -19.49
CA ILE A 69 -7.83 13.33 -20.64
C ILE A 69 -9.19 13.87 -21.12
N ASP A 70 -10.00 14.38 -20.20
CA ASP A 70 -11.37 14.84 -20.48
C ASP A 70 -11.43 16.30 -21.01
N GLY A 71 -10.32 17.03 -20.96
CA GLY A 71 -10.20 18.44 -21.32
C GLY A 71 -9.78 18.75 -22.77
N SER A 72 -9.64 17.74 -23.64
CA SER A 72 -9.24 17.94 -25.05
C SER A 72 -10.45 17.90 -26.00
N PHE A 73 -11.12 19.03 -26.16
CA PHE A 73 -11.99 19.34 -27.30
C PHE A 73 -11.76 20.78 -27.76
#